data_AF-A0AAW3AMC6-F1
#
_entry.id   AF-A0AAW3AMC6-F1
#
_cell.length_a   1.000
_cell.length_b   1.000
_cell.length_c   1.000
_cell.angle_alpha   90.00
_cell.angle_beta   90.00
_cell.angle_gamma   90.00
#
_symmetry.space_group_name_H-M   'P 1'
#
loop_
_entity.id
_entity.type
_entity.pdbx_description
1 polymer ?
#
loop_
_entity_poly.entity_id
_entity_poly.type
_entity_poly.pdbx_seq_one_letter_code
_entity_poly.pdbx_strand_id
1 'polypeptide(L)'
;MRRLTRLVTGTAARNVTTGETISDRFASGAERASEESHPLLYQVPVFASRTVGREAEVRTLWQNLLCGRHYQVLVGLDGIGKSTIAAEFCDTVKHSQRFSCIQWFNGKHALQSQLQHFFASMKGRKEKDVLLVVDDVASPEEVLALIPEHASVYVLMTTSAANVMSSTKIACLSTSALSPQASRQFLSELTFSQELETVFYNLGYVPLLMHIASLLMKGDVCSAPQLGRLLMEKSVRRDDALSISAALSVLVDIGIAELEKTYPNARAMLRIISCFHVSDVSDAVVGAIVGNAAGDFSVTASQLGILSPKWEEGAFALHPLVAKVLREPVEAHVVAKAADALLSLWPHRWRGMGNRFAYNLVWHTYTVAQHFAACGATLMPAIVTSMDRSATFLAHVEVRDLAVAAQLWMQVYEQDVSRKEAPSPDSVRMLRECGRLLHFLKDPRAEEVLQHAWKDCVVVHGKSSAESALILGCLAPYLPATNANLSLVEEAVAVLEGRLVSVDLVLAREEVRMVWQTIFVLLMCKGQYMTEMHLTIPEDLMRALKRADGEAAKVR
;
A
#
# COMPACT_ATOMS: atom_id res chain seq x y z
N MET A 1 25.31 -30.16 31.66
CA MET A 1 24.60 -29.19 32.53
C MET A 1 25.15 -27.79 32.22
N ARG A 2 24.69 -27.13 31.15
CA ARG A 2 23.72 -26.02 31.12
C ARG A 2 23.96 -24.93 32.18
N ARG A 3 24.60 -23.83 31.77
CA ARG A 3 24.36 -22.46 32.26
C ARG A 3 24.05 -21.59 31.05
N LEU A 4 22.76 -21.31 30.88
CA LEU A 4 22.21 -20.32 29.96
C LEU A 4 22.14 -19.00 30.73
N THR A 5 22.98 -18.04 30.34
CA THR A 5 22.90 -16.66 30.81
C THR A 5 21.83 -15.97 29.95
N ARG A 6 20.61 -15.90 30.49
CA ARG A 6 19.51 -15.08 29.94
C ARG A 6 19.91 -13.61 30.01
N LEU A 7 20.09 -12.98 28.86
CA LEU A 7 20.07 -11.52 28.74
C LEU A 7 18.62 -11.07 28.81
N VAL A 8 18.37 -10.19 29.77
CA VAL A 8 17.07 -9.65 30.18
C VAL A 8 16.68 -8.54 29.22
N THR A 9 15.66 -8.75 28.39
CA THR A 9 14.92 -7.66 27.73
C THR A 9 13.75 -7.27 28.61
N GLY A 10 13.84 -6.08 29.20
CA GLY A 10 12.95 -5.59 30.25
C GLY A 10 11.53 -5.33 29.79
N THR A 11 10.59 -6.04 30.41
CA THR A 11 9.22 -5.60 30.64
C THR A 11 9.19 -4.71 31.89
N ALA A 12 8.98 -3.40 31.72
CA ALA A 12 8.26 -2.49 32.63
C ALA A 12 8.67 -1.01 32.42
N ALA A 13 7.78 -0.22 31.84
CA ALA A 13 7.61 1.20 32.14
C ALA A 13 6.13 1.51 31.84
N ARG A 14 5.18 1.10 32.70
CA ARG A 14 4.59 1.92 33.78
C ARG A 14 4.69 3.42 33.53
N ASN A 15 3.52 4.02 33.31
CA ASN A 15 3.18 5.41 33.55
C ASN A 15 3.91 5.93 34.81
N VAL A 16 4.82 6.88 34.61
CA VAL A 16 5.35 7.72 35.67
C VAL A 16 5.15 9.17 35.23
N THR A 17 3.99 9.71 35.63
CA THR A 17 3.79 11.14 35.83
C THR A 17 4.70 11.59 36.97
N THR A 18 5.75 12.35 36.67
CA THR A 18 6.44 13.19 37.67
C THR A 18 7.01 14.41 36.97
N GLY A 19 6.48 15.60 37.28
CA GLY A 19 7.08 16.85 36.84
C GLY A 19 6.22 18.11 36.82
N GLU A 20 4.96 18.10 37.24
CA GLU A 20 4.29 19.35 37.62
C GLU A 20 4.83 19.79 38.98
N THR A 21 5.66 20.84 38.99
CA THR A 21 5.64 21.97 39.93
C THR A 21 6.97 22.73 39.81
N ILE A 22 6.94 23.93 39.23
CA ILE A 22 7.27 25.21 39.90
C ILE A 22 7.18 26.34 38.86
N SER A 23 6.47 27.38 39.29
CA SER A 23 6.33 28.72 38.71
C SER A 23 5.52 28.84 37.42
N ASP A 24 4.24 29.18 37.59
CA ASP A 24 3.77 30.52 37.20
C ASP A 24 2.44 30.83 37.89
N ARG A 25 2.56 31.27 39.16
CA ARG A 25 1.54 32.15 39.76
C ARG A 25 2.00 33.57 39.49
N PHE A 26 1.28 34.26 38.61
CA PHE A 26 0.88 35.68 38.66
C PHE A 26 0.68 36.24 37.24
N ALA A 27 -0.49 35.97 36.65
CA ALA A 27 -1.22 36.95 35.86
C ALA A 27 -2.70 36.59 35.85
N SER A 28 -3.52 37.57 36.19
CA SER A 28 -4.92 37.54 36.59
C SER A 28 -5.88 37.04 35.52
N GLY A 29 -6.93 36.34 35.98
CA GLY A 29 -8.00 35.82 35.15
C GLY A 29 -8.91 36.90 34.54
N ALA A 30 -9.24 36.68 33.27
CA ALA A 30 -10.58 36.74 32.71
C ALA A 30 -10.53 36.01 31.35
N GLU A 31 -11.40 35.03 31.14
CA GLU A 31 -11.71 34.38 29.85
C GLU A 31 -10.56 33.66 29.11
N ARG A 32 -10.21 32.45 29.56
CA ARG A 32 -9.71 31.38 28.68
C ARG A 32 -10.65 30.20 28.77
N ALA A 33 -11.71 30.21 27.97
CA ALA A 33 -12.30 28.95 27.54
C ALA A 33 -11.19 28.18 26.81
N SER A 34 -10.87 26.99 27.30
CA SER A 34 -9.74 26.18 26.86
C SER A 34 -9.81 25.88 25.36
N GLU A 35 -9.00 26.58 24.56
CA GLU A 35 -8.52 26.10 23.27
C GLU A 35 -7.50 24.98 23.52
N GLU A 36 -7.96 23.83 24.00
CA GLU A 36 -7.14 22.62 24.00
C GLU A 36 -7.01 22.15 22.55
N SER A 37 -5.86 22.45 21.93
CA SER A 37 -5.47 21.84 20.66
C SER A 37 -5.45 20.31 20.83
N HIS A 38 -6.00 19.59 19.85
CA HIS A 38 -5.97 18.13 19.87
C HIS A 38 -4.53 17.59 20.01
N PRO A 39 -4.34 16.41 20.64
CA PRO A 39 -3.03 15.80 20.77
C PRO A 39 -2.38 15.62 19.39
N LEU A 40 -1.05 15.80 19.34
CA LEU A 40 -0.27 15.70 18.11
C LEU A 40 -0.55 14.36 17.42
N LEU A 41 -1.08 14.41 16.21
CA LEU A 41 -1.11 13.24 15.32
C LEU A 41 0.28 13.11 14.70
N TYR A 42 1.03 12.09 15.11
CA TYR A 42 2.39 11.82 14.61
C TYR A 42 2.46 10.42 14.02
N GLN A 43 2.56 10.32 12.69
CA GLN A 43 2.71 9.06 11.98
C GLN A 43 3.88 9.17 11.00
N VAL A 44 5.09 8.96 11.49
CA VAL A 44 6.33 8.97 10.71
C VAL A 44 7.06 7.65 10.97
N PRO A 45 7.59 6.97 9.93
CA PRO A 45 8.34 5.74 10.12
C PRO A 45 9.58 6.00 10.99
N VAL A 46 9.75 5.18 12.03
CA VAL A 46 10.96 5.20 12.85
C VAL A 46 12.03 4.37 12.15
N PHE A 47 13.19 4.97 11.87
CA PHE A 47 14.33 4.29 11.27
C PHE A 47 15.25 3.73 12.37
N ALA A 48 15.77 2.52 12.17
CA ALA A 48 16.69 1.86 13.11
C ALA A 48 18.06 2.54 13.21
N SER A 49 18.50 3.20 12.15
CA SER A 49 19.78 3.90 12.08
C SER A 49 19.63 5.38 12.37
N ARG A 50 20.58 5.93 13.13
CA ARG A 50 20.69 7.37 13.39
C ARG A 50 21.03 8.11 12.09
N THR A 51 20.38 9.25 11.84
CA THR A 51 20.77 10.17 10.78
C THR A 51 22.11 10.82 11.10
N VAL A 52 23.04 10.84 10.14
CA VAL A 52 24.39 11.41 10.32
C VAL A 52 24.74 12.34 9.17
N GLY A 53 25.26 13.53 9.47
CA GLY A 53 25.83 14.44 8.48
C GLY A 53 24.82 15.05 7.51
N ARG A 54 23.56 15.18 7.95
CA ARG A 54 22.44 15.73 7.17
C ARG A 54 21.86 17.03 7.75
N GLU A 55 22.60 17.65 8.67
CA GLU A 55 22.16 18.83 9.41
C GLU A 55 21.95 20.03 8.47
N ALA A 56 22.71 20.12 7.38
CA ALA A 56 22.57 21.19 6.39
C ALA A 56 21.24 21.07 5.61
N GLU A 57 20.88 19.86 5.19
CA GLU A 57 19.64 19.58 4.47
C GLU A 57 18.43 19.83 5.38
N VAL A 58 18.46 19.30 6.62
CA VAL A 58 17.39 19.51 7.61
C VAL A 58 17.23 21.01 7.93
N ARG A 59 18.34 21.73 8.10
CA ARG A 59 18.32 23.19 8.31
C ARG A 59 17.71 23.93 7.11
N THR A 60 18.01 23.50 5.89
CA THR A 60 17.46 24.11 4.68
C THR A 60 15.94 23.90 4.60
N LEU A 61 15.47 22.69 4.91
CA LEU A 61 14.03 22.41 5.01
C LEU A 61 13.32 23.32 6.03
N TRP A 62 13.98 23.55 7.17
CA TRP A 62 13.49 24.46 8.21
C TRP A 62 13.49 25.93 7.76
N GLN A 63 14.54 26.38 7.07
CA GLN A 63 14.61 27.73 6.52
C GLN A 63 13.51 27.99 5.49
N ASN A 64 13.29 27.05 4.57
CA ASN A 64 12.19 27.12 3.60
C ASN A 64 10.83 27.26 4.29
N LEU A 65 10.62 26.47 5.35
CA LEU A 65 9.40 26.51 6.16
C LEU A 65 9.20 27.88 6.86
N LEU A 66 10.28 28.49 7.38
CA LEU A 66 10.25 29.82 7.97
C LEU A 66 10.04 30.92 6.93
N CYS A 67 10.51 30.71 5.70
CA CYS A 67 10.25 31.59 4.56
C CYS A 67 8.84 31.43 3.94
N GLY A 68 7.94 30.68 4.59
CA GLY A 68 6.57 30.48 4.11
C GLY A 68 6.43 29.56 2.90
N ARG A 69 7.42 28.68 2.63
CA ARG A 69 7.31 27.69 1.56
C ARG A 69 6.48 26.50 2.04
N HIS A 70 5.30 26.34 1.45
CA HIS A 70 4.37 25.25 1.77
C HIS A 70 4.77 23.92 1.15
N TYR A 71 5.43 23.94 -0.01
CA TYR A 71 5.75 22.74 -0.77
C TYR A 71 7.25 22.59 -0.93
N GLN A 72 7.78 21.46 -0.46
CA GLN A 72 9.20 21.15 -0.51
C GLN A 72 9.41 19.76 -1.11
N VAL A 73 10.46 19.60 -1.91
CA VAL A 73 10.80 18.32 -2.56
C VAL A 73 12.27 17.98 -2.32
N LEU A 74 12.52 16.82 -1.73
CA LEU A 74 13.84 16.19 -1.67
C LEU A 74 14.07 15.39 -2.94
N VAL A 75 15.04 15.83 -3.76
CA VAL A 75 15.38 15.21 -5.04
C VAL A 75 16.74 14.54 -4.93
N GLY A 76 16.86 13.30 -5.38
CA GLY A 76 18.15 12.62 -5.40
C GLY A 76 18.06 11.15 -5.75
N LEU A 77 19.22 10.53 -5.96
CA LEU A 77 19.31 9.11 -6.31
C LEU A 77 18.68 8.20 -5.23
N ASP A 78 18.31 6.99 -5.61
CA ASP A 78 17.82 6.00 -4.66
C ASP A 78 18.93 5.55 -3.72
N GLY A 79 18.59 5.29 -2.45
CA GLY A 79 19.57 4.96 -1.41
C GLY A 79 20.41 6.13 -0.89
N ILE A 80 20.21 7.36 -1.40
CA ILE A 80 20.95 8.55 -0.95
C ILE A 80 20.52 9.08 0.43
N GLY A 81 19.38 8.62 0.95
CA GLY A 81 18.88 8.98 2.28
C GLY A 81 17.77 10.03 2.32
N LYS A 82 17.03 10.25 1.22
CA LYS A 82 15.91 11.23 1.17
C LYS A 82 14.88 11.00 2.28
N SER A 83 14.38 9.76 2.41
CA SER A 83 13.39 9.39 3.42
C SER A 83 13.93 9.55 4.85
N THR A 84 15.22 9.25 5.07
CA THR A 84 15.90 9.47 6.35
C THR A 84 15.98 10.96 6.70
N ILE A 85 16.32 11.83 5.74
CA ILE A 85 16.33 13.29 5.93
C ILE A 85 14.91 13.80 6.24
N ALA A 86 13.89 13.31 5.53
CA ALA A 86 12.51 13.71 5.77
C ALA A 86 12.02 13.31 7.17
N ALA A 87 12.41 12.12 7.65
CA ALA A 87 12.06 11.67 8.99
C ALA A 87 12.79 12.46 10.08
N GLU A 88 14.09 12.71 9.92
CA GLU A 88 14.87 13.57 10.82
C GLU A 88 14.28 14.99 10.91
N PHE A 89 13.86 15.53 9.77
CA PHE A 89 13.15 16.80 9.73
C PHE A 89 11.84 16.73 10.52
N CYS A 90 11.03 15.69 10.35
CA CYS A 90 9.79 15.51 11.09
C CYS A 90 10.01 15.38 12.60
N ASP A 91 11.03 14.64 13.04
CA ASP A 91 11.39 14.54 14.45
C ASP A 91 11.84 15.90 15.02
N THR A 92 12.61 16.67 14.26
CA THR A 92 13.01 18.04 14.64
C THR A 92 11.78 18.96 14.76
N VAL A 93 10.87 18.88 13.78
CA VAL A 93 9.66 19.69 13.70
C VAL A 93 8.68 19.35 14.83
N LYS A 94 8.55 18.07 15.19
CA LYS A 94 7.68 17.58 16.27
C LYS A 94 7.91 18.32 17.59
N HIS A 95 9.16 18.64 17.91
CA HIS A 95 9.52 19.33 19.15
C HIS A 95 9.25 20.84 19.12
N SER A 96 8.98 21.42 17.95
CA SER A 96 8.72 22.87 17.80
C SER A 96 7.31 23.31 18.18
N GLN A 97 6.37 22.37 18.34
CA GLN A 97 4.92 22.63 18.54
C GLN A 97 4.25 23.48 17.43
N ARG A 98 4.93 23.73 16.30
CA ARG A 98 4.36 24.45 15.15
C ARG A 98 3.22 23.63 14.51
N PHE A 99 3.45 22.34 14.38
CA PHE A 99 2.51 21.41 13.75
C PHE A 99 1.72 20.65 14.80
N SER A 100 0.42 20.53 14.57
CA SER A 100 -0.47 19.69 15.38
C SER A 100 -0.77 18.34 14.70
N CYS A 101 -0.37 18.18 13.44
CA CYS A 101 -0.42 16.92 12.71
C CYS A 101 0.79 16.77 11.76
N ILE A 102 1.46 15.62 11.82
CA ILE A 102 2.51 15.18 10.92
C ILE A 102 2.15 13.78 10.42
N GLN A 103 1.85 13.67 9.14
CA GLN A 103 1.31 12.46 8.52
C GLN A 103 2.18 12.00 7.36
N TRP A 104 2.61 10.74 7.38
CA TRP A 104 3.38 10.12 6.31
C TRP A 104 2.51 9.26 5.37
N PHE A 105 2.74 9.41 4.07
CA PHE A 105 2.11 8.65 3.00
C PHE A 105 3.18 8.03 2.11
N ASN A 106 2.88 6.85 1.58
CA ASN A 106 3.68 6.24 0.52
C ASN A 106 3.12 6.67 -0.84
N GLY A 107 3.92 7.41 -1.61
CA GLY A 107 3.54 7.97 -2.91
C GLY A 107 3.21 6.93 -3.98
N LYS A 108 3.61 5.67 -3.80
CA LYS A 108 3.38 4.58 -4.77
C LYS A 108 2.10 3.78 -4.50
N HIS A 109 1.36 4.05 -3.41
CA HIS A 109 0.27 3.17 -2.97
C HIS A 109 -1.05 3.93 -2.72
N ALA A 110 -1.96 3.88 -3.69
CA ALA A 110 -3.34 4.39 -3.58
C ALA A 110 -3.43 5.81 -2.98
N LEU A 111 -2.44 6.66 -3.26
CA LEU A 111 -2.22 7.94 -2.60
C LEU A 111 -3.47 8.83 -2.61
N GLN A 112 -4.18 8.90 -3.73
CA GLN A 112 -5.42 9.68 -3.85
C GLN A 112 -6.48 9.26 -2.82
N SER A 113 -6.73 7.95 -2.69
CA SER A 113 -7.70 7.41 -1.73
C SER A 113 -7.25 7.67 -0.29
N GLN A 114 -5.95 7.48 0.00
CA GLN A 114 -5.38 7.76 1.31
C GLN A 114 -5.50 9.23 1.71
N LEU A 115 -5.21 10.15 0.78
CA LEU A 115 -5.35 11.60 1.00
C LEU A 115 -6.83 11.99 1.19
N GLN A 116 -7.74 11.49 0.34
CA GLN A 116 -9.18 11.75 0.48
C GLN A 116 -9.71 11.30 1.84
N HIS A 117 -9.35 10.09 2.27
CA HIS A 117 -9.74 9.57 3.57
C HIS A 117 -9.13 10.40 4.71
N PHE A 118 -7.85 10.76 4.61
CA PHE A 118 -7.20 11.64 5.57
C PHE A 118 -7.97 12.96 5.71
N PHE A 119 -8.19 13.71 4.63
CA PHE A 119 -8.91 14.98 4.69
C PHE A 119 -10.35 14.83 5.18
N ALA A 120 -11.04 13.74 4.82
CA ALA A 120 -12.35 13.43 5.38
C ALA A 120 -12.31 13.22 6.90
N SER A 121 -11.30 12.50 7.40
CA SER A 121 -11.10 12.26 8.84
C SER A 121 -10.68 13.51 9.62
N MET A 122 -10.05 14.47 8.93
CA MET A 122 -9.67 15.76 9.51
C MET A 122 -10.85 16.74 9.60
N LYS A 123 -11.99 16.45 8.95
CA LYS A 123 -13.16 17.34 8.97
C LYS A 123 -13.68 17.53 10.40
N GLY A 124 -13.64 18.78 10.88
CA GLY A 124 -14.09 19.15 12.23
C GLY A 124 -12.98 19.16 13.29
N ARG A 125 -11.75 18.75 12.96
CA ARG A 125 -10.59 18.92 13.83
C ARG A 125 -10.05 20.35 13.72
N LYS A 126 -9.74 20.96 14.85
CA LYS A 126 -9.01 22.24 14.90
C LYS A 126 -7.50 21.96 14.96
N GLU A 127 -6.84 22.06 13.82
CA GLU A 127 -5.39 21.90 13.69
C GLU A 127 -4.72 23.26 13.46
N LYS A 128 -3.47 23.43 13.93
CA LYS A 128 -2.65 24.63 13.68
C LYS A 128 -2.06 24.60 12.27
N ASP A 129 -0.90 23.96 12.13
CA ASP A 129 -0.28 23.58 10.87
C ASP A 129 -0.27 22.05 10.74
N VAL A 130 -0.44 21.56 9.51
CA VAL A 130 -0.41 20.15 9.13
C VAL A 130 0.76 19.91 8.18
N LEU A 131 1.64 18.97 8.50
CA LEU A 131 2.74 18.52 7.64
C LEU A 131 2.40 17.16 7.04
N LEU A 132 2.28 17.11 5.71
CA LEU A 132 2.12 15.88 4.95
C LEU A 132 3.47 15.49 4.36
N VAL A 133 3.96 14.29 4.66
CA VAL A 133 5.12 13.73 3.99
C VAL A 133 4.63 12.71 2.97
N VAL A 134 5.01 12.88 1.71
CA VAL A 134 4.70 11.92 0.64
C VAL A 134 6.00 11.36 0.10
N ASP A 135 6.32 10.15 0.52
CA ASP A 135 7.60 9.50 0.23
C ASP A 135 7.55 8.74 -1.10
N ASP A 136 8.63 8.80 -1.88
CA ASP A 136 8.86 8.03 -3.10
C ASP A 136 7.84 8.32 -4.22
N VAL A 137 7.64 9.61 -4.52
CA VAL A 137 6.70 10.08 -5.55
C VAL A 137 7.31 10.03 -6.95
N ALA A 138 6.51 9.60 -7.93
CA ALA A 138 6.90 9.63 -9.34
C ALA A 138 6.88 11.06 -9.91
N SER A 139 5.85 11.83 -9.58
CA SER A 139 5.61 13.20 -10.06
C SER A 139 5.11 14.07 -8.90
N PRO A 140 5.95 15.01 -8.39
CA PRO A 140 5.52 15.95 -7.34
C PRO A 140 4.30 16.78 -7.73
N GLU A 141 4.17 17.16 -9.01
CA GLU A 141 3.08 17.98 -9.52
C GLU A 141 1.73 17.24 -9.43
N GLU A 142 1.71 15.94 -9.75
CA GLU A 142 0.51 15.11 -9.62
C GLU A 142 0.06 14.99 -8.16
N VAL A 143 1.00 14.87 -7.23
CA VAL A 143 0.70 14.82 -5.79
C VAL A 143 0.10 16.14 -5.31
N LEU A 144 0.65 17.27 -5.74
CA LEU A 144 0.11 18.58 -5.38
C LEU A 144 -1.31 18.80 -5.92
N ALA A 145 -1.64 18.26 -7.10
CA ALA A 145 -3.00 18.32 -7.65
C ALA A 145 -4.04 17.55 -6.80
N LEU A 146 -3.61 16.58 -5.98
CA LEU A 146 -4.47 15.81 -5.08
C LEU A 146 -4.69 16.49 -3.71
N ILE A 147 -3.84 17.47 -3.36
CA ILE A 147 -3.85 18.11 -2.05
C ILE A 147 -4.54 19.47 -2.18
N PRO A 148 -5.59 19.75 -1.38
CA PRO A 148 -6.26 21.05 -1.42
C PRO A 148 -5.30 22.17 -1.00
N GLU A 149 -5.28 23.27 -1.75
CA GLU A 149 -4.51 24.47 -1.38
C GLU A 149 -5.09 25.07 -0.08
N HIS A 150 -4.28 25.12 0.98
CA HIS A 150 -4.67 25.69 2.27
C HIS A 150 -3.46 26.26 3.01
N ALA A 151 -3.62 27.42 3.67
CA ALA A 151 -2.53 28.14 4.32
C ALA A 151 -1.89 27.40 5.52
N SER A 152 -2.58 26.42 6.09
CA SER A 152 -2.06 25.57 7.18
C SER A 152 -1.49 24.24 6.71
N VAL A 153 -1.51 23.94 5.41
CA VAL A 153 -1.04 22.64 4.89
C VAL A 153 0.34 22.81 4.28
N TYR A 154 1.29 22.01 4.76
CA TYR A 154 2.66 21.92 4.27
C TYR A 154 2.90 20.51 3.76
N VAL A 155 3.66 20.39 2.68
CA VAL A 155 3.95 19.12 2.04
C VAL A 155 5.45 18.97 1.81
N LEU A 156 6.01 17.86 2.29
CA LEU A 156 7.36 17.42 2.00
C LEU A 156 7.29 16.16 1.13
N MET A 157 7.85 16.22 -0.06
CA MET A 157 7.87 15.08 -0.98
C MET A 157 9.30 14.54 -1.14
N THR A 158 9.45 13.24 -1.38
CA THR A 158 10.75 12.66 -1.78
C THR A 158 10.61 12.02 -3.16
N THR A 159 11.61 12.21 -4.03
CA THR A 159 11.57 11.67 -5.39
C THR A 159 12.96 11.37 -5.93
N SER A 160 13.05 10.38 -6.83
CA SER A 160 14.23 10.10 -7.63
C SER A 160 14.15 10.63 -9.06
N ALA A 161 13.10 11.38 -9.41
CA ALA A 161 12.98 12.04 -10.70
C ALA A 161 14.08 13.11 -10.90
N ALA A 162 14.78 13.05 -12.03
CA ALA A 162 15.95 13.90 -12.30
C ALA A 162 15.63 15.36 -12.67
N ASN A 163 14.38 15.67 -13.04
CA ASN A 163 14.01 16.94 -13.70
C ASN A 163 13.02 17.81 -12.89
N VAL A 164 12.98 17.69 -11.56
CA VAL A 164 12.10 18.52 -10.75
C VAL A 164 12.70 19.92 -10.58
N MET A 165 12.06 20.91 -11.18
CA MET A 165 12.53 22.30 -11.16
C MET A 165 11.94 23.07 -9.97
N SER A 166 12.79 23.82 -9.27
CA SER A 166 12.29 24.73 -8.24
C SER A 166 11.47 25.85 -8.86
N SER A 167 10.37 26.21 -8.21
CA SER A 167 9.49 27.28 -8.63
C SER A 167 9.19 28.24 -7.46
N THR A 168 8.37 29.25 -7.71
CA THR A 168 7.85 30.12 -6.65
C THR A 168 6.98 29.33 -5.66
N LYS A 169 6.30 28.28 -6.12
CA LYS A 169 5.48 27.40 -5.27
C LYS A 169 6.26 26.26 -4.62
N ILE A 170 7.24 25.68 -5.33
CA ILE A 170 7.94 24.46 -4.91
C ILE A 170 9.42 24.73 -4.64
N ALA A 171 9.85 24.50 -3.39
CA ALA A 171 11.25 24.53 -3.02
C ALA A 171 11.88 23.15 -3.23
N CYS A 172 12.82 23.04 -4.17
CA CYS A 172 13.53 21.78 -4.43
C CYS A 172 14.87 21.77 -3.70
N LEU A 173 15.19 20.67 -3.03
CA LEU A 173 16.46 20.43 -2.37
C LEU A 173 17.10 19.17 -2.96
N SER A 174 18.21 19.35 -3.67
CA SER A 174 19.00 18.25 -4.21
C SER A 174 19.84 17.60 -3.10
N THR A 175 19.58 16.34 -2.83
CA THR A 175 20.32 15.54 -1.84
C THR A 175 21.56 14.93 -2.49
N SER A 176 22.74 15.25 -1.94
CA SER A 176 24.01 14.69 -2.38
C SER A 176 24.42 13.46 -1.57
N ALA A 177 25.45 12.75 -2.05
CA ALA A 177 26.16 11.76 -1.25
C ALA A 177 26.73 12.38 0.04
N LEU A 178 27.05 11.54 1.03
CA LEU A 178 27.68 12.02 2.26
C LEU A 178 29.07 12.56 1.95
N SER A 179 29.47 13.60 2.68
CA SER A 179 30.84 14.07 2.62
C SER A 179 31.79 13.03 3.24
N PRO A 180 33.06 12.96 2.83
CA PRO A 180 34.06 12.10 3.46
C PRO A 180 34.16 12.33 4.98
N GLN A 181 33.98 13.57 5.43
CA GLN A 181 33.98 13.92 6.85
C GLN A 181 32.75 13.34 7.59
N ALA A 182 31.55 13.48 7.02
CA ALA A 182 30.34 12.89 7.58
C ALA A 182 30.40 11.35 7.59
N SER A 183 31.05 10.76 6.59
CA SER A 183 31.21 9.29 6.49
C SER A 183 31.97 8.69 7.68
N ARG A 184 32.88 9.46 8.31
CA ARG A 184 33.62 9.03 9.51
C ARG A 184 32.73 8.90 10.74
N GLN A 185 31.66 9.70 10.80
CA GLN A 185 30.69 9.68 11.89
C GLN A 185 29.57 8.67 11.66
N PHE A 186 29.45 8.17 10.42
CA PHE A 186 28.38 7.27 10.00
C PHE A 186 28.35 6.00 10.85
N LEU A 187 29.50 5.56 11.37
CA LEU A 187 29.62 4.37 12.22
C LEU A 187 30.63 4.57 13.34
N SER A 188 30.14 4.67 14.56
CA SER A 188 30.96 4.73 15.78
C SER A 188 31.62 3.39 16.14
N GLU A 189 31.19 2.28 15.52
CA GLU A 189 31.57 0.92 15.91
C GLU A 189 32.67 0.31 15.04
N LEU A 190 32.99 0.89 13.88
CA LEU A 190 34.12 0.47 13.04
C LEU A 190 35.28 1.44 13.22
N THR A 191 36.48 0.90 13.44
CA THR A 191 37.71 1.71 13.47
C THR A 191 37.98 2.26 12.07
N PHE A 192 38.06 3.59 11.94
CA PHE A 192 38.36 4.21 10.67
C PHE A 192 39.77 3.88 10.20
N SER A 193 39.90 3.33 9.00
CA SER A 193 41.18 2.99 8.36
C SER A 193 41.21 3.46 6.90
N GLN A 194 42.39 3.52 6.30
CA GLN A 194 42.56 3.94 4.89
C GLN A 194 41.88 2.96 3.92
N GLU A 195 41.85 1.67 4.26
CA GLU A 195 41.18 0.64 3.49
C GLU A 195 39.65 0.82 3.54
N LEU A 196 39.10 1.15 4.70
CA LEU A 196 37.68 1.46 4.85
C LEU A 196 37.30 2.72 4.05
N GLU A 197 38.12 3.77 4.09
CA GLU A 197 37.92 4.99 3.31
C GLU A 197 37.92 4.69 1.81
N THR A 198 38.80 3.79 1.34
CA THR A 198 38.84 3.33 -0.06
C THR A 198 37.57 2.59 -0.47
N VAL A 199 37.02 1.75 0.42
CA VAL A 199 35.72 1.09 0.18
C VAL A 199 34.61 2.14 0.05
N PHE A 200 34.51 3.10 0.98
CA PHE A 200 33.48 4.14 0.93
C PHE A 200 33.61 5.03 -0.31
N TYR A 201 34.83 5.34 -0.73
CA TYR A 201 35.10 6.00 -2.00
C TYR A 201 34.56 5.19 -3.18
N ASN A 202 34.85 3.89 -3.25
CA ASN A 202 34.35 3.03 -4.33
C ASN A 202 32.82 2.91 -4.34
N LEU A 203 32.17 3.05 -3.19
CA LEU A 203 30.71 3.08 -3.04
C LEU A 203 30.12 4.49 -3.20
N GLY A 204 30.93 5.48 -3.59
CA GLY A 204 30.52 6.86 -3.86
C GLY A 204 29.90 7.58 -2.67
N TYR A 205 30.22 7.14 -1.45
CA TYR A 205 29.63 7.66 -0.21
C TYR A 205 28.08 7.63 -0.17
N VAL A 206 27.48 6.67 -0.88
CA VAL A 206 26.03 6.45 -0.87
C VAL A 206 25.63 5.75 0.44
N PRO A 207 24.78 6.35 1.29
CA PRO A 207 24.44 5.82 2.62
C PRO A 207 23.97 4.37 2.63
N LEU A 208 23.09 3.98 1.70
CA LEU A 208 22.62 2.59 1.61
C LEU A 208 23.76 1.60 1.40
N LEU A 209 24.64 1.88 0.44
CA LEU A 209 25.76 0.99 0.10
C LEU A 209 26.77 0.91 1.25
N MET A 210 27.10 2.07 1.83
CA MET A 210 27.98 2.14 3.00
C MET A 210 27.40 1.35 4.18
N HIS A 211 26.10 1.49 4.45
CA HIS A 211 25.45 0.79 5.54
C HIS A 211 25.55 -0.73 5.40
N ILE A 212 25.23 -1.27 4.23
CA ILE A 212 25.31 -2.71 3.97
C ILE A 212 26.77 -3.20 4.05
N ALA A 213 27.71 -2.50 3.40
CA ALA A 213 29.13 -2.83 3.46
C ALA A 213 29.64 -2.90 4.89
N SER A 214 29.23 -1.96 5.72
CA SER A 214 29.64 -1.89 7.10
C SER A 214 29.02 -2.94 8.00
N LEU A 215 27.78 -3.34 7.75
CA LEU A 215 27.18 -4.49 8.42
C LEU A 215 27.94 -5.78 8.10
N LEU A 216 28.32 -6.00 6.83
CA LEU A 216 29.15 -7.15 6.43
C LEU A 216 30.53 -7.14 7.11
N MET A 217 31.16 -5.96 7.22
CA MET A 217 32.46 -5.82 7.91
C MET A 217 32.32 -6.03 9.42
N LYS A 218 31.29 -5.46 10.05
CA LYS A 218 31.04 -5.60 11.50
C LYS A 218 30.71 -7.05 11.88
N GLY A 219 30.03 -7.78 11.01
CA GLY A 219 29.72 -9.20 11.20
C GLY A 219 30.88 -10.14 10.87
N ASP A 220 32.10 -9.62 10.62
CA ASP A 220 33.28 -10.39 10.19
C ASP A 220 33.05 -11.26 8.92
N VAL A 221 32.07 -10.89 8.10
CA VAL A 221 31.71 -11.62 6.87
C VAL A 221 32.72 -11.34 5.75
N CYS A 222 33.15 -10.09 5.65
CA CYS A 222 34.12 -9.66 4.66
C CYS A 222 34.97 -8.52 5.22
N SER A 223 36.30 -8.62 5.09
CA SER A 223 37.21 -7.54 5.52
C SER A 223 37.26 -6.41 4.49
N ALA A 224 37.57 -5.17 4.92
CA ALA A 224 37.68 -4.02 4.04
C ALA A 224 38.61 -4.23 2.82
N PRO A 225 39.80 -4.86 2.94
CA PRO A 225 40.65 -5.14 1.79
C PRO A 225 40.04 -6.15 0.80
N GLN A 226 39.32 -7.16 1.31
CA GLN A 226 38.63 -8.13 0.46
C GLN A 226 37.48 -7.47 -0.30
N LEU A 227 36.65 -6.69 0.39
CA LEU A 227 35.55 -5.97 -0.22
C LEU A 227 36.04 -4.97 -1.26
N GLY A 228 37.09 -4.21 -0.95
CA GLY A 228 37.71 -3.28 -1.88
C GLY A 228 38.14 -3.95 -3.19
N ARG A 229 38.77 -5.13 -3.12
CA ARG A 229 39.13 -5.92 -4.30
C ARG A 229 37.92 -6.37 -5.11
N LEU A 230 36.89 -6.91 -4.46
CA LEU A 230 35.67 -7.36 -5.14
C LEU A 230 34.95 -6.22 -5.88
N LEU A 231 34.87 -5.05 -5.26
CA LEU A 231 34.28 -3.85 -5.89
C LEU A 231 35.08 -3.42 -7.13
N MET A 232 36.41 -3.45 -7.05
CA MET A 232 37.29 -3.12 -8.18
C MET A 232 37.19 -4.16 -9.31
N GLU A 233 37.25 -5.45 -9.00
CA GLU A 233 37.13 -6.55 -9.97
C GLU A 233 35.81 -6.49 -10.75
N LYS A 234 34.72 -6.15 -10.06
CA LYS A 234 33.40 -5.98 -10.66
C LYS A 234 33.21 -4.62 -11.34
N SER A 235 34.23 -3.78 -11.33
CA SER A 235 34.23 -2.45 -11.94
C SER A 235 33.00 -1.60 -11.56
N VAL A 236 32.62 -1.63 -10.27
CA VAL A 236 31.41 -0.92 -9.81
C VAL A 236 31.49 0.59 -10.00
N ARG A 237 32.73 1.12 -10.07
CA ARG A 237 33.06 2.51 -10.36
C ARG A 237 34.03 2.56 -11.54
N ARG A 238 33.73 3.37 -12.56
CA ARG A 238 34.59 3.65 -13.73
C ARG A 238 34.53 5.13 -14.05
N ASP A 239 35.68 5.76 -14.33
CA ASP A 239 35.76 7.18 -14.71
C ASP A 239 34.93 8.11 -13.79
N ASP A 240 35.02 7.85 -12.48
CA ASP A 240 34.23 8.52 -11.42
C ASP A 240 32.71 8.38 -11.46
N ALA A 241 32.17 7.56 -12.36
CA ALA A 241 30.77 7.14 -12.35
C ALA A 241 30.58 5.84 -11.56
N LEU A 242 29.67 5.87 -10.57
CA LEU A 242 29.25 4.72 -9.77
C LEU A 242 28.01 4.06 -10.38
N SER A 243 28.04 2.74 -10.53
CA SER A 243 26.84 1.93 -10.76
C SER A 243 26.28 1.42 -9.43
N ILE A 244 25.22 2.05 -8.92
CA ILE A 244 24.58 1.68 -7.65
C ILE A 244 24.06 0.24 -7.70
N SER A 245 23.46 -0.19 -8.81
CA SER A 245 22.95 -1.56 -8.95
C SER A 245 24.06 -2.60 -8.92
N ALA A 246 25.19 -2.35 -9.61
CA ALA A 246 26.33 -3.26 -9.61
C ALA A 246 26.97 -3.36 -8.22
N ALA A 247 27.19 -2.22 -7.56
CA ALA A 247 27.71 -2.19 -6.19
C ALA A 247 26.79 -2.93 -5.21
N LEU A 248 25.48 -2.69 -5.31
CA LEU A 248 24.50 -3.35 -4.46
C LEU A 248 24.43 -4.86 -4.72
N SER A 249 24.53 -5.30 -5.98
CA SER A 249 24.62 -6.73 -6.32
C SER A 249 25.79 -7.40 -5.63
N VAL A 250 26.99 -6.80 -5.68
CA VAL A 250 28.17 -7.35 -5.01
C VAL A 250 27.95 -7.49 -3.50
N LEU A 251 27.43 -6.44 -2.86
CA LEU A 251 27.19 -6.46 -1.41
C LEU A 251 26.14 -7.49 -1.01
N VAL A 252 25.01 -7.54 -1.72
CA VAL A 252 23.93 -8.49 -1.46
C VAL A 252 24.39 -9.93 -1.72
N ASP A 253 25.18 -10.17 -2.78
CA ASP A 253 25.70 -11.50 -3.09
C ASP A 253 26.63 -12.04 -1.99
N ILE A 254 27.47 -11.18 -1.40
CA ILE A 254 28.31 -11.54 -0.24
C ILE A 254 27.43 -11.91 0.97
N GLY A 255 26.43 -11.08 1.28
CA GLY A 255 25.50 -11.36 2.37
C GLY A 255 24.72 -12.67 2.17
N ILE A 256 24.24 -12.92 0.96
CA ILE A 256 23.56 -14.18 0.62
C ILE A 256 24.49 -15.37 0.79
N ALA A 257 25.73 -15.29 0.31
CA ALA A 257 26.70 -16.38 0.43
C ALA A 257 26.99 -16.72 1.90
N GLU A 258 27.00 -15.72 2.79
CA GLU A 258 27.10 -15.94 4.24
C GLU A 258 25.85 -16.63 4.78
N LEU A 259 24.66 -16.11 4.43
CA LEU A 259 23.38 -16.65 4.88
C LEU A 259 23.18 -18.12 4.45
N GLU A 260 23.66 -18.48 3.26
CA GLU A 260 23.59 -19.85 2.71
C GLU A 260 24.43 -20.88 3.49
N LYS A 261 25.40 -20.44 4.30
CA LYS A 261 26.13 -21.35 5.20
C LYS A 261 25.23 -21.96 6.28
N THR A 262 24.19 -21.23 6.69
CA THR A 262 23.24 -21.67 7.72
C THR A 262 21.89 -22.08 7.11
N TYR A 263 21.45 -21.40 6.06
CA TYR A 263 20.15 -21.61 5.42
C TYR A 263 20.32 -22.00 3.95
N PRO A 264 20.34 -23.31 3.63
CA PRO A 264 20.45 -23.78 2.26
C PRO A 264 19.36 -23.15 1.37
N ASN A 265 19.75 -22.67 0.19
CA ASN A 265 18.88 -21.97 -0.76
C ASN A 265 18.35 -20.59 -0.29
N ALA A 266 19.05 -19.92 0.65
CA ALA A 266 18.68 -18.58 1.08
C ALA A 266 18.51 -17.58 -0.08
N ARG A 267 19.30 -17.70 -1.17
CA ARG A 267 19.06 -16.90 -2.38
C ARG A 267 17.63 -17.08 -2.91
N ALA A 268 17.19 -18.31 -3.12
CA ALA A 268 15.87 -18.59 -3.65
C ALA A 268 14.75 -18.12 -2.71
N MET A 269 14.94 -18.26 -1.39
CA MET A 269 13.99 -17.76 -0.38
C MET A 269 13.88 -16.24 -0.42
N LEU A 270 15.00 -15.52 -0.45
CA LEU A 270 15.02 -14.05 -0.56
C LEU A 270 14.42 -13.54 -1.86
N ARG A 271 14.60 -14.27 -2.98
CA ARG A 271 13.93 -13.96 -4.24
C ARG A 271 12.41 -14.01 -4.09
N ILE A 272 11.87 -15.01 -3.41
CA ILE A 272 10.41 -15.10 -3.14
C ILE A 272 9.96 -13.97 -2.20
N ILE A 273 10.69 -13.72 -1.10
CA ILE A 273 10.39 -12.64 -0.14
C ILE A 273 10.36 -11.28 -0.85
N SER A 274 11.26 -11.06 -1.79
CA SER A 274 11.35 -9.80 -2.53
C SER A 274 10.14 -9.51 -3.45
N CYS A 275 9.24 -10.47 -3.68
CA CYS A 275 7.98 -10.26 -4.39
C CYS A 275 6.88 -9.65 -3.50
N PHE A 276 7.07 -9.60 -2.18
CA PHE A 276 6.10 -9.03 -1.25
C PHE A 276 6.28 -7.52 -1.10
N HIS A 277 5.26 -6.85 -0.54
CA HIS A 277 5.33 -5.44 -0.15
C HIS A 277 6.58 -5.15 0.69
N VAL A 278 7.47 -4.34 0.13
CA VAL A 278 8.84 -4.16 0.64
C VAL A 278 8.90 -3.37 1.94
N SER A 279 7.87 -2.58 2.24
CA SER A 279 7.88 -1.81 3.48
C SER A 279 7.48 -2.64 4.68
N ASP A 280 6.87 -3.82 4.53
CA ASP A 280 6.31 -4.58 5.66
C ASP A 280 6.48 -6.11 5.53
N VAL A 281 7.73 -6.57 5.58
CA VAL A 281 8.09 -7.99 5.59
C VAL A 281 8.00 -8.53 7.01
N SER A 282 6.81 -8.99 7.41
CA SER A 282 6.58 -9.60 8.73
C SER A 282 7.21 -11.00 8.86
N ASP A 283 7.44 -11.44 10.10
CA ASP A 283 7.88 -12.83 10.37
C ASP A 283 6.89 -13.89 9.83
N ALA A 284 5.61 -13.55 9.66
CA ALA A 284 4.63 -14.44 9.03
C ALA A 284 4.94 -14.65 7.54
N VAL A 285 5.25 -13.57 6.81
CA VAL A 285 5.66 -13.64 5.39
C VAL A 285 6.94 -14.47 5.25
N VAL A 286 7.93 -14.21 6.10
CA VAL A 286 9.17 -15.00 6.10
C VAL A 286 8.88 -16.45 6.50
N GLY A 287 8.02 -16.68 7.49
CA GLY A 287 7.57 -17.99 7.95
C GLY A 287 6.91 -18.84 6.87
N ALA A 288 6.09 -18.25 6.01
CA ALA A 288 5.46 -18.94 4.90
C ALA A 288 6.47 -19.46 3.85
N ILE A 289 7.71 -18.95 3.84
CA ILE A 289 8.74 -19.26 2.84
C ILE A 289 9.88 -20.08 3.46
N VAL A 290 10.35 -19.68 4.64
CA VAL A 290 11.51 -20.25 5.35
C VAL A 290 11.08 -21.33 6.35
N GLY A 291 9.85 -21.28 6.86
CA GLY A 291 9.33 -22.19 7.88
C GLY A 291 9.77 -21.81 9.30
N ASN A 292 10.01 -22.82 10.14
CA ASN A 292 10.22 -22.66 11.59
C ASN A 292 11.41 -21.76 11.97
N ALA A 293 12.38 -21.57 11.07
CA ALA A 293 13.57 -20.77 11.32
C ALA A 293 13.42 -19.29 10.91
N ALA A 294 12.19 -18.82 10.63
CA ALA A 294 11.93 -17.48 10.11
C ALA A 294 12.49 -16.35 11.00
N GLY A 295 12.29 -16.40 12.31
CA GLY A 295 12.79 -15.35 13.21
C GLY A 295 14.31 -15.22 13.15
N ASP A 296 15.04 -16.32 13.29
CA ASP A 296 16.51 -16.34 13.22
C ASP A 296 17.01 -15.94 11.82
N PHE A 297 16.32 -16.38 10.76
CA PHE A 297 16.61 -16.01 9.38
C PHE A 297 16.47 -14.49 9.17
N SER A 298 15.37 -13.89 9.62
CA SER A 298 15.11 -12.46 9.48
C SER A 298 16.16 -11.63 10.22
N VAL A 299 16.52 -12.03 11.44
CA VAL A 299 17.56 -11.37 12.24
C VAL A 299 18.91 -11.47 11.56
N THR A 300 19.30 -12.65 11.07
CA THR A 300 20.58 -12.85 10.39
C THR A 300 20.63 -12.07 9.07
N ALA A 301 19.58 -12.13 8.25
CA ALA A 301 19.46 -11.34 7.03
C ALA A 301 19.51 -9.83 7.30
N SER A 302 18.99 -9.39 8.45
CA SER A 302 19.08 -7.99 8.87
C SER A 302 20.48 -7.57 9.29
N GLN A 303 21.19 -8.43 10.03
CA GLN A 303 22.60 -8.22 10.39
C GLN A 303 23.52 -8.17 9.15
N LEU A 304 23.09 -8.75 8.03
CA LEU A 304 23.79 -8.71 6.74
C LEU A 304 23.39 -7.53 5.85
N GLY A 305 22.49 -6.66 6.32
CA GLY A 305 22.02 -5.48 5.58
C GLY A 305 21.03 -5.78 4.45
N ILE A 306 20.50 -7.01 4.37
CA ILE A 306 19.49 -7.38 3.38
C ILE A 306 18.12 -6.89 3.83
N LEU A 307 17.81 -7.10 5.12
CA LEU A 307 16.59 -6.60 5.77
C LEU A 307 16.92 -5.48 6.76
N SER A 308 15.98 -4.57 6.99
CA SER A 308 16.10 -3.51 7.98
C SER A 308 15.02 -3.70 9.04
N PRO A 309 15.33 -3.66 10.34
CA PRO A 309 14.32 -3.85 11.38
C PRO A 309 13.39 -2.63 11.42
N LYS A 310 12.08 -2.86 11.55
CA LYS A 310 11.11 -1.82 11.89
C LYS A 310 10.95 -1.77 13.39
N TRP A 311 10.85 -0.57 13.96
CA TRP A 311 10.65 -0.40 15.40
C TRP A 311 9.25 -0.80 15.85
N GLU A 312 8.27 -0.70 14.95
CA GLU A 312 6.88 -1.04 15.22
C GLU A 312 6.61 -2.46 14.70
N GLU A 313 6.21 -3.35 15.61
CA GLU A 313 5.61 -4.66 15.33
C GLU A 313 6.46 -5.67 14.54
N GLY A 314 7.46 -6.32 15.18
CA GLY A 314 7.98 -7.65 14.75
C GLY A 314 8.15 -7.87 13.24
N ALA A 315 8.55 -6.84 12.51
CA ALA A 315 8.56 -6.81 11.06
C ALA A 315 9.81 -6.10 10.55
N PHE A 316 10.12 -6.39 9.30
CA PHE A 316 11.29 -5.89 8.61
C PHE A 316 10.86 -5.09 7.38
N ALA A 317 11.73 -4.19 6.93
CA ALA A 317 11.64 -3.57 5.63
C ALA A 317 12.74 -4.14 4.73
N LEU A 318 12.41 -4.35 3.46
CA LEU A 318 13.36 -4.65 2.40
C LEU A 318 13.54 -3.36 1.59
N HIS A 319 14.77 -2.88 1.44
CA HIS A 319 14.97 -1.66 0.66
C HIS A 319 14.58 -1.92 -0.82
N PRO A 320 13.86 -1.00 -1.52
CA PRO A 320 13.39 -1.23 -2.89
C PRO A 320 14.50 -1.61 -3.88
N LEU A 321 15.69 -1.02 -3.76
CA LEU A 321 16.85 -1.39 -4.57
C LEU A 321 17.38 -2.81 -4.27
N VAL A 322 17.35 -3.25 -3.00
CA VAL A 322 17.75 -4.62 -2.62
C VAL A 322 16.73 -5.60 -3.19
N ALA A 323 15.43 -5.30 -3.06
CA ALA A 323 14.38 -6.09 -3.68
C ALA A 323 14.56 -6.19 -5.20
N LYS A 324 14.94 -5.10 -5.88
CA LYS A 324 15.21 -5.09 -7.32
C LYS A 324 16.38 -6.01 -7.68
N VAL A 325 17.52 -5.91 -6.96
CA VAL A 325 18.69 -6.77 -7.15
C VAL A 325 18.37 -8.25 -6.92
N LEU A 326 17.61 -8.58 -5.87
CA LEU A 326 17.18 -9.95 -5.61
C LEU A 326 16.30 -10.48 -6.75
N ARG A 327 15.42 -9.63 -7.28
CA ARG A 327 14.43 -10.03 -8.29
C ARG A 327 15.00 -10.28 -9.67
N GLU A 328 15.97 -9.49 -10.15
CA GLU A 328 16.30 -9.40 -11.58
C GLU A 328 16.91 -10.67 -12.22
N PRO A 329 16.32 -11.24 -13.30
CA PRO A 329 14.96 -11.01 -13.82
C PRO A 329 13.89 -11.75 -12.99
N VAL A 330 12.70 -11.15 -12.83
CA VAL A 330 11.59 -11.80 -12.09
C VAL A 330 11.06 -12.95 -12.93
N GLU A 331 11.24 -14.17 -12.45
CA GLU A 331 10.80 -15.38 -13.14
C GLU A 331 9.39 -15.80 -12.66
N ALA A 332 8.53 -16.23 -13.59
CA ALA A 332 7.14 -16.60 -13.30
C ALA A 332 7.02 -17.64 -12.17
N HIS A 333 7.96 -18.60 -12.12
CA HIS A 333 7.96 -19.64 -11.08
C HIS A 333 8.23 -19.08 -9.67
N VAL A 334 8.98 -17.97 -9.55
CA VAL A 334 9.25 -17.30 -8.26
C VAL A 334 8.01 -16.58 -7.78
N VAL A 335 7.33 -15.87 -8.69
CA VAL A 335 6.08 -15.16 -8.36
C VAL A 335 4.96 -16.16 -8.01
N ALA A 336 4.91 -17.32 -8.67
CA ALA A 336 3.99 -18.40 -8.32
C ALA A 336 4.20 -18.89 -6.88
N LYS A 337 5.45 -19.14 -6.47
CA LYS A 337 5.76 -19.51 -5.06
C LYS A 337 5.37 -18.40 -4.08
N ALA A 338 5.54 -17.14 -4.46
CA ALA A 338 5.11 -16.01 -3.63
C ALA A 338 3.57 -15.99 -3.48
N ALA A 339 2.82 -16.31 -4.54
CA ALA A 339 1.36 -16.42 -4.48
C ALA A 339 0.88 -17.56 -3.56
N ASP A 340 1.54 -18.73 -3.61
CA ASP A 340 1.22 -19.85 -2.72
C ASP A 340 1.48 -19.49 -1.25
N ALA A 341 2.63 -18.88 -0.97
CA ALA A 341 2.97 -18.38 0.36
C ALA A 341 1.96 -17.34 0.84
N LEU A 342 1.59 -16.37 -0.02
CA LEU A 342 0.60 -15.35 0.30
C LEU A 342 -0.77 -15.95 0.61
N LEU A 343 -1.25 -16.92 -0.18
CA LEU A 343 -2.53 -17.57 0.07
C LEU A 343 -2.55 -18.25 1.44
N SER A 344 -1.43 -18.87 1.84
CA SER A 344 -1.32 -19.54 3.14
C SER A 344 -1.47 -18.60 4.34
N LEU A 345 -1.19 -17.31 4.15
CA LEU A 345 -1.34 -16.27 5.17
C LEU A 345 -2.78 -15.78 5.32
N TRP A 346 -3.59 -15.92 4.28
CA TRP A 346 -5.00 -15.55 4.34
C TRP A 346 -5.80 -16.58 5.15
N PRO A 347 -6.43 -16.19 6.28
CA PRO A 347 -7.20 -17.12 7.07
C PRO A 347 -8.44 -17.61 6.31
N HIS A 348 -8.90 -18.82 6.62
CA HIS A 348 -10.16 -19.35 6.06
C HIS A 348 -11.39 -18.55 6.50
N ARG A 349 -11.33 -17.87 7.65
CA ARG A 349 -12.37 -16.97 8.17
C ARG A 349 -11.73 -15.68 8.66
N TRP A 350 -12.27 -14.56 8.19
CA TRP A 350 -11.64 -13.24 8.25
C TRP A 350 -12.45 -12.23 9.06
N ARG A 351 -13.73 -12.53 9.38
CA ARG A 351 -14.66 -11.69 10.17
C ARG A 351 -14.28 -11.47 11.66
N GLY A 352 -13.03 -11.73 12.03
CA GLY A 352 -12.50 -11.50 13.39
C GLY A 352 -11.01 -11.15 13.41
N MET A 353 -10.43 -10.86 12.25
CA MET A 353 -9.02 -10.46 12.14
C MET A 353 -8.88 -8.97 12.42
N GLY A 354 -7.80 -8.57 13.11
CA GLY A 354 -7.48 -7.16 13.25
C GLY A 354 -7.35 -6.50 11.87
N ASN A 355 -8.06 -5.40 11.67
CA ASN A 355 -8.13 -4.67 10.39
C ASN A 355 -6.73 -4.44 9.78
N ARG A 356 -5.74 -4.09 10.62
CA ARG A 356 -4.33 -3.88 10.21
C ARG A 356 -3.70 -5.07 9.48
N PHE A 357 -3.87 -6.30 9.98
CA PHE A 357 -3.26 -7.47 9.34
C PHE A 357 -3.89 -7.78 7.99
N ALA A 358 -5.22 -7.73 7.91
CA ALA A 358 -5.92 -7.95 6.65
C ALA A 358 -5.52 -6.89 5.61
N TYR A 359 -5.41 -5.63 6.03
CA TYR A 359 -4.94 -4.54 5.18
C TYR A 359 -3.49 -4.75 4.71
N ASN A 360 -2.61 -5.25 5.56
CA ASN A 360 -1.24 -5.62 5.15
C ASN A 360 -1.24 -6.74 4.08
N LEU A 361 -2.08 -7.77 4.25
CA LEU A 361 -2.23 -8.82 3.23
C LEU A 361 -2.74 -8.27 1.91
N VAL A 362 -3.64 -7.28 1.91
CA VAL A 362 -4.08 -6.60 0.68
C VAL A 362 -2.89 -6.00 -0.07
N TRP A 363 -1.97 -5.34 0.63
CA TRP A 363 -0.80 -4.73 -0.02
C TRP A 363 0.21 -5.75 -0.52
N HIS A 364 0.40 -6.85 0.20
CA HIS A 364 1.17 -7.98 -0.31
C HIS A 364 0.54 -8.57 -1.58
N THR A 365 -0.78 -8.79 -1.59
CA THR A 365 -1.51 -9.25 -2.77
C THR A 365 -1.35 -8.29 -3.95
N TYR A 366 -1.54 -6.99 -3.71
CA TYR A 366 -1.40 -5.99 -4.74
C TYR A 366 0.03 -5.98 -5.34
N THR A 367 1.05 -6.07 -4.49
CA THR A 367 2.46 -6.12 -4.94
C THR A 367 2.76 -7.38 -5.74
N VAL A 368 2.32 -8.55 -5.28
CA VAL A 368 2.54 -9.82 -5.98
C VAL A 368 1.79 -9.82 -7.33
N ALA A 369 0.56 -9.31 -7.38
CA ALA A 369 -0.22 -9.18 -8.62
C ALA A 369 0.45 -8.25 -9.64
N GLN A 370 1.04 -7.13 -9.20
CA GLN A 370 1.85 -6.28 -10.08
C GLN A 370 3.05 -7.02 -10.68
N HIS A 371 3.66 -7.94 -9.94
CA HIS A 371 4.75 -8.77 -10.48
C HIS A 371 4.27 -9.76 -11.53
N PHE A 372 3.09 -10.38 -11.36
CA PHE A 372 2.47 -11.21 -12.43
C PHE A 372 2.25 -10.40 -13.70
N ALA A 373 1.70 -9.19 -13.58
CA ALA A 373 1.48 -8.30 -14.73
C ALA A 373 2.81 -7.90 -15.40
N ALA A 374 3.83 -7.54 -14.60
CA ALA A 374 5.12 -7.08 -15.12
C ALA A 374 5.91 -8.17 -15.88
N CYS A 375 5.80 -9.44 -15.48
CA CYS A 375 6.43 -10.55 -16.19
C CYS A 375 5.51 -11.23 -17.22
N GLY A 376 4.28 -10.74 -17.42
CA GLY A 376 3.30 -11.34 -18.32
C GLY A 376 2.91 -12.77 -17.92
N ALA A 377 3.01 -13.11 -16.64
CA ALA A 377 2.72 -14.46 -16.16
C ALA A 377 1.21 -14.69 -16.00
N THR A 378 0.82 -15.94 -16.24
CA THR A 378 -0.48 -16.50 -15.88
C THR A 378 -0.81 -16.28 -14.41
N LEU A 379 -1.97 -15.70 -14.09
CA LEU A 379 -2.48 -15.72 -12.71
C LEU A 379 -2.84 -17.16 -12.37
N MET A 380 -2.24 -17.65 -11.30
CA MET A 380 -2.50 -18.97 -10.76
C MET A 380 -3.68 -18.91 -9.78
N PRO A 381 -4.38 -20.03 -9.50
CA PRO A 381 -5.51 -20.04 -8.56
C PRO A 381 -5.20 -19.41 -7.19
N ALA A 382 -3.95 -19.53 -6.72
CA ALA A 382 -3.52 -18.95 -5.45
C ALA A 382 -3.55 -17.42 -5.43
N ILE A 383 -3.06 -16.77 -6.49
CA ILE A 383 -3.10 -15.30 -6.59
C ILE A 383 -4.52 -14.82 -6.90
N VAL A 384 -5.29 -15.51 -7.76
CA VAL A 384 -6.70 -15.16 -8.04
C VAL A 384 -7.53 -15.16 -6.75
N THR A 385 -7.38 -16.21 -5.93
CA THR A 385 -8.05 -16.30 -4.62
C THR A 385 -7.63 -15.17 -3.68
N SER A 386 -6.33 -14.84 -3.63
CA SER A 386 -5.81 -13.77 -2.78
C SER A 386 -6.31 -12.39 -3.23
N MET A 387 -6.37 -12.15 -4.55
CA MET A 387 -6.90 -10.93 -5.16
C MET A 387 -8.38 -10.76 -4.86
N ASP A 388 -9.17 -11.82 -4.99
CA ASP A 388 -10.60 -11.78 -4.66
C ASP A 388 -10.86 -11.52 -3.17
N ARG A 389 -10.13 -12.18 -2.28
CA ARG A 389 -10.21 -11.92 -0.83
C ARG A 389 -9.85 -10.46 -0.51
N SER A 390 -8.80 -9.95 -1.14
CA SER A 390 -8.33 -8.57 -0.96
C SER A 390 -9.35 -7.56 -1.46
N ALA A 391 -9.87 -7.75 -2.68
CA ALA A 391 -10.88 -6.87 -3.26
C ALA A 391 -12.19 -6.91 -2.46
N THR A 392 -12.61 -8.08 -2.00
CA THR A 392 -13.80 -8.22 -1.15
C THR A 392 -13.63 -7.49 0.18
N PHE A 393 -12.43 -7.55 0.79
CA PHE A 393 -12.10 -6.81 2.01
C PHE A 393 -12.25 -5.32 1.84
N LEU A 394 -11.58 -4.78 0.84
CA LEU A 394 -11.61 -3.36 0.52
C LEU A 394 -13.02 -2.87 0.17
N ALA A 395 -13.77 -3.63 -0.62
CA ALA A 395 -15.06 -3.22 -1.13
C ALA A 395 -16.21 -3.35 -0.10
N HIS A 396 -16.22 -4.42 0.70
CA HIS A 396 -17.37 -4.76 1.55
C HIS A 396 -17.13 -4.67 3.04
N VAL A 397 -15.88 -4.80 3.50
CA VAL A 397 -15.55 -4.75 4.93
C VAL A 397 -15.09 -3.35 5.31
N GLU A 398 -14.07 -2.84 4.63
CA GLU A 398 -13.51 -1.51 4.92
C GLU A 398 -14.24 -0.38 4.18
N VAL A 399 -14.82 -0.69 3.02
CA VAL A 399 -15.42 0.30 2.10
C VAL A 399 -14.44 1.44 1.81
N ARG A 400 -13.18 1.07 1.55
CA ARG A 400 -12.04 1.97 1.36
C ARG A 400 -11.14 1.44 0.25
N ASP A 401 -10.41 2.32 -0.43
CA ASP A 401 -9.49 1.97 -1.53
C ASP A 401 -10.19 1.17 -2.64
N LEU A 402 -11.44 1.56 -2.92
CA LEU A 402 -12.33 0.90 -3.89
C LEU A 402 -11.70 0.81 -5.29
N ALA A 403 -10.87 1.78 -5.68
CA ALA A 403 -10.13 1.73 -6.94
C ALA A 403 -9.13 0.56 -6.98
N VAL A 404 -8.48 0.24 -5.86
CA VAL A 404 -7.56 -0.91 -5.76
C VAL A 404 -8.35 -2.22 -5.84
N ALA A 405 -9.49 -2.31 -5.17
CA ALA A 405 -10.37 -3.47 -5.27
C ALA A 405 -10.83 -3.72 -6.72
N ALA A 406 -11.26 -2.66 -7.41
CA ALA A 406 -11.63 -2.73 -8.82
C ALA A 406 -10.45 -3.15 -9.70
N GLN A 407 -9.25 -2.61 -9.47
CA GLN A 407 -8.05 -2.98 -10.22
C GLN A 407 -7.68 -4.46 -10.06
N LEU A 408 -7.78 -5.00 -8.85
CA LEU A 408 -7.52 -6.42 -8.60
C LEU A 408 -8.50 -7.31 -9.38
N TRP A 409 -9.82 -7.08 -9.27
CA TRP A 409 -10.78 -7.87 -10.05
C TRP A 409 -10.66 -7.66 -11.56
N MET A 410 -10.33 -6.44 -12.01
CA MET A 410 -10.11 -6.16 -13.43
C MET A 410 -8.96 -6.95 -14.03
N GLN A 411 -7.85 -7.12 -13.29
CA GLN A 411 -6.73 -7.95 -13.75
C GLN A 411 -7.13 -9.42 -13.95
N VAL A 412 -8.01 -9.95 -13.09
CA VAL A 412 -8.55 -11.30 -13.26
C VAL A 412 -9.43 -11.36 -14.51
N TYR A 413 -10.38 -10.42 -14.64
CA TYR A 413 -11.26 -10.30 -15.81
C TYR A 413 -10.49 -10.22 -17.14
N GLU A 414 -9.50 -9.33 -17.24
CA GLU A 414 -8.70 -9.14 -18.45
C GLU A 414 -8.00 -10.44 -18.85
N GLN A 415 -7.51 -11.22 -17.88
CA GLN A 415 -6.89 -12.51 -18.15
C GLN A 415 -7.91 -13.57 -18.58
N ASP A 416 -9.05 -13.70 -17.90
CA ASP A 416 -10.11 -14.65 -18.23
C ASP A 416 -10.61 -14.44 -19.67
N VAL A 417 -10.85 -13.18 -20.05
CA VAL A 417 -11.26 -12.78 -21.40
C VAL A 417 -10.18 -13.13 -22.43
N SER A 418 -8.92 -12.82 -22.15
CA SER A 418 -7.81 -13.08 -23.08
C SER A 418 -7.66 -14.58 -23.40
N ARG A 419 -8.02 -15.44 -22.44
CA ARG A 419 -7.86 -16.89 -22.51
C ARG A 419 -9.10 -17.63 -22.93
N LYS A 420 -10.26 -16.97 -22.88
CA LYS A 420 -11.57 -17.59 -23.10
C LYS A 420 -11.78 -18.75 -22.13
N GLU A 421 -11.47 -18.52 -20.84
CA GLU A 421 -11.73 -19.53 -19.81
C GLU A 421 -13.22 -19.88 -19.75
N ALA A 422 -13.53 -21.14 -19.45
CA ALA A 422 -14.92 -21.56 -19.33
C ALA A 422 -15.54 -20.91 -18.09
N PRO A 423 -16.75 -20.34 -18.19
CA PRO A 423 -17.35 -19.64 -17.07
C PRO A 423 -17.66 -20.61 -15.93
N SER A 424 -17.33 -20.19 -14.71
CA SER A 424 -17.60 -20.89 -13.46
C SER A 424 -18.43 -20.01 -12.52
N PRO A 425 -19.16 -20.59 -11.54
CA PRO A 425 -19.91 -19.80 -10.57
C PRO A 425 -19.06 -18.75 -9.83
N ASP A 426 -17.82 -19.10 -9.49
CA ASP A 426 -16.91 -18.18 -8.79
C ASP A 426 -16.44 -17.04 -9.70
N SER A 427 -16.09 -17.33 -10.96
CA SER A 427 -15.74 -16.29 -11.94
C SER A 427 -16.91 -15.34 -12.19
N VAL A 428 -18.14 -15.86 -12.35
CA VAL A 428 -19.35 -15.05 -12.53
C VAL A 428 -19.60 -14.15 -11.32
N ARG A 429 -19.42 -14.66 -10.10
CA ARG A 429 -19.52 -13.85 -8.88
C ARG A 429 -18.48 -12.73 -8.89
N MET A 430 -17.21 -13.03 -9.19
CA MET A 430 -16.14 -12.02 -9.24
C MET A 430 -16.43 -10.94 -10.27
N LEU A 431 -16.87 -11.32 -11.47
CA LEU A 431 -17.24 -10.40 -12.55
C LEU A 431 -18.42 -9.51 -12.17
N ARG A 432 -19.44 -10.09 -11.51
CA ARG A 432 -20.58 -9.31 -10.99
C ARG A 432 -20.11 -8.27 -9.97
N GLU A 433 -19.29 -8.66 -8.99
CA GLU A 433 -18.80 -7.73 -7.97
C GLU A 433 -17.91 -6.65 -8.58
N CYS A 434 -17.06 -7.02 -9.54
CA CYS A 434 -16.24 -6.09 -10.33
C CYS A 434 -17.10 -5.06 -11.06
N GLY A 435 -18.05 -5.53 -11.89
CA GLY A 435 -18.94 -4.66 -12.66
C GLY A 435 -19.81 -3.75 -11.77
N ARG A 436 -20.30 -4.27 -10.64
CA ARG A 436 -21.05 -3.49 -9.64
C ARG A 436 -20.19 -2.39 -9.03
N LEU A 437 -18.94 -2.70 -8.68
CA LEU A 437 -18.01 -1.72 -8.12
C LEU A 437 -17.63 -0.65 -9.15
N LEU A 438 -17.36 -1.04 -10.39
CA LEU A 438 -17.08 -0.12 -11.49
C LEU A 438 -18.28 0.81 -11.76
N HIS A 439 -19.50 0.26 -11.75
CA HIS A 439 -20.73 1.05 -11.85
C HIS A 439 -20.84 2.09 -10.74
N PHE A 440 -20.59 1.69 -9.48
CA PHE A 440 -20.58 2.60 -8.34
C PHE A 440 -19.53 3.71 -8.48
N LEU A 441 -18.33 3.37 -8.99
CA LEU A 441 -17.24 4.31 -9.26
C LEU A 441 -17.46 5.14 -10.53
N LYS A 442 -18.53 4.87 -11.30
CA LYS A 442 -18.80 5.47 -12.62
C LYS A 442 -17.65 5.29 -13.60
N ASP A 443 -16.96 4.15 -13.53
CA ASP A 443 -15.88 3.80 -14.44
C ASP A 443 -16.47 3.47 -15.83
N PRO A 444 -15.91 3.99 -16.94
CA PRO A 444 -16.42 3.76 -18.28
C PRO A 444 -16.43 2.27 -18.70
N ARG A 445 -15.61 1.43 -18.06
CA ARG A 445 -15.54 -0.02 -18.35
C ARG A 445 -16.67 -0.82 -17.71
N ALA A 446 -17.51 -0.19 -16.86
CA ALA A 446 -18.56 -0.89 -16.12
C ALA A 446 -19.52 -1.67 -17.04
N GLU A 447 -19.96 -1.05 -18.13
CA GLU A 447 -20.89 -1.66 -19.10
C GLU A 447 -20.33 -2.96 -19.67
N GLU A 448 -19.09 -2.92 -20.20
CA GLU A 448 -18.45 -4.06 -20.83
C GLU A 448 -18.32 -5.25 -19.88
N VAL A 449 -17.85 -4.99 -18.66
CA VAL A 449 -17.67 -6.02 -17.62
C VAL A 449 -19.02 -6.59 -17.21
N LEU A 450 -20.04 -5.75 -17.01
CA LEU A 450 -21.39 -6.20 -16.64
C LEU A 450 -22.07 -7.01 -17.75
N GLN A 451 -21.87 -6.64 -19.02
CA GLN A 451 -22.36 -7.41 -20.16
C GLN A 451 -21.68 -8.78 -20.23
N HIS A 452 -20.37 -8.84 -19.99
CA HIS A 452 -19.64 -10.10 -19.94
C HIS A 452 -20.11 -10.97 -18.78
N ALA A 453 -20.20 -10.41 -17.57
CA ALA A 453 -20.70 -11.08 -16.37
C ALA A 453 -22.10 -11.67 -16.61
N TRP A 454 -22.99 -10.92 -17.25
CA TRP A 454 -24.34 -11.39 -17.55
C TRP A 454 -24.32 -12.56 -18.54
N LYS A 455 -23.57 -12.48 -19.64
CA LYS A 455 -23.45 -13.57 -20.62
C LYS A 455 -22.95 -14.86 -19.97
N ASP A 456 -21.91 -14.77 -19.16
CA ASP A 456 -21.35 -15.92 -18.44
C ASP A 456 -22.32 -16.47 -17.40
N CYS A 457 -23.03 -15.60 -16.69
CA CYS A 457 -24.07 -16.00 -15.74
C CYS A 457 -25.22 -16.75 -16.42
N VAL A 458 -25.62 -16.33 -17.62
CA VAL A 458 -26.64 -17.04 -18.41
C VAL A 458 -26.16 -18.44 -18.78
N VAL A 459 -24.88 -18.62 -19.10
CA VAL A 459 -24.30 -19.94 -19.41
C VAL A 459 -24.28 -20.84 -18.16
N VAL A 460 -23.89 -20.30 -17.01
CA VAL A 460 -23.70 -21.08 -15.76
C VAL A 460 -25.01 -21.36 -15.03
N HIS A 461 -25.84 -20.34 -14.87
CA HIS A 461 -27.04 -20.37 -14.02
C HIS A 461 -28.35 -20.35 -14.82
N GLY A 462 -28.29 -20.04 -16.12
CA GLY A 462 -29.47 -19.86 -16.97
C GLY A 462 -29.95 -18.41 -17.01
N LYS A 463 -30.73 -18.09 -18.05
CA LYS A 463 -31.25 -16.74 -18.31
C LYS A 463 -32.24 -16.27 -17.24
N SER A 464 -33.14 -17.15 -16.81
CA SER A 464 -34.21 -16.85 -15.85
C SER A 464 -33.79 -17.13 -14.40
N SER A 465 -32.49 -17.09 -14.10
CA SER A 465 -31.96 -17.27 -12.74
C SER A 465 -31.92 -15.94 -11.98
N ALA A 466 -31.95 -16.03 -10.66
CA ALA A 466 -31.87 -14.84 -9.82
C ALA A 466 -30.49 -14.20 -9.89
N GLU A 467 -29.43 -14.99 -10.10
CA GLU A 467 -28.06 -14.53 -10.27
C GLU A 467 -27.94 -13.64 -11.52
N SER A 468 -28.53 -14.06 -12.64
CA SER A 468 -28.58 -13.28 -13.89
C SER A 468 -29.40 -11.99 -13.71
N ALA A 469 -30.53 -12.08 -12.99
CA ALA A 469 -31.37 -10.92 -12.69
C ALA A 469 -30.68 -9.88 -11.78
N LEU A 470 -29.87 -10.33 -10.81
CA LEU A 470 -29.09 -9.44 -9.96
C LEU A 470 -28.03 -8.64 -10.75
N ILE A 471 -27.40 -9.25 -11.75
CA ILE A 471 -26.46 -8.54 -12.64
C ILE A 471 -27.20 -7.48 -13.47
N LEU A 472 -28.41 -7.80 -13.96
CA LEU A 472 -29.23 -6.86 -14.71
C LEU A 472 -29.58 -5.59 -13.92
N GLY A 473 -29.64 -5.67 -12.59
CA GLY A 473 -29.81 -4.49 -11.74
C GLY A 473 -28.78 -3.38 -11.97
N CYS A 474 -27.56 -3.73 -12.34
CA CYS A 474 -26.51 -2.76 -12.67
C CYS A 474 -26.29 -2.61 -14.19
N LEU A 475 -26.61 -3.63 -14.98
CA LEU A 475 -26.42 -3.61 -16.43
C LEU A 475 -27.53 -2.85 -17.17
N ALA A 476 -28.79 -2.95 -16.72
CA ALA A 476 -29.93 -2.36 -17.42
C ALA A 476 -29.75 -0.85 -17.73
N PRO A 477 -29.23 0.01 -16.83
CA PRO A 477 -29.00 1.41 -17.15
C PRO A 477 -28.13 1.70 -18.40
N TYR A 478 -27.35 0.72 -18.87
CA TYR A 478 -26.50 0.83 -20.05
C TYR A 478 -27.12 0.28 -21.34
N LEU A 479 -28.17 -0.53 -21.23
CA LEU A 479 -28.75 -1.20 -22.39
C LEU A 479 -29.68 -0.26 -23.18
N PRO A 480 -29.68 -0.33 -24.51
CA PRO A 480 -30.57 0.51 -25.31
C PRO A 480 -32.04 0.10 -25.13
N ALA A 481 -32.95 1.08 -25.17
CA ALA A 481 -34.37 0.84 -25.11
C ALA A 481 -34.87 0.09 -26.36
N THR A 482 -35.07 -1.22 -26.22
CA THR A 482 -35.60 -2.11 -27.27
C THR A 482 -36.63 -3.04 -26.67
N ASN A 483 -37.55 -3.58 -27.48
CA ASN A 483 -38.53 -4.57 -27.01
C ASN A 483 -37.86 -5.77 -26.33
N ALA A 484 -36.71 -6.23 -26.84
CA ALA A 484 -35.97 -7.34 -26.26
C ALA A 484 -35.45 -7.03 -24.86
N ASN A 485 -34.86 -5.84 -24.66
CA ASN A 485 -34.34 -5.42 -23.35
C ASN A 485 -35.47 -5.08 -22.37
N LEU A 486 -36.59 -4.54 -22.84
CA LEU A 486 -37.79 -4.33 -22.04
C LEU A 486 -38.33 -5.66 -21.49
N SER A 487 -38.52 -6.65 -22.36
CA SER A 487 -38.95 -7.99 -21.94
C SER A 487 -37.93 -8.66 -21.01
N LEU A 488 -36.63 -8.44 -21.22
CA LEU A 488 -35.58 -8.96 -20.34
C LEU A 488 -35.67 -8.37 -18.92
N VAL A 489 -35.90 -7.07 -18.80
CA VAL A 489 -36.09 -6.39 -17.50
C VAL A 489 -37.36 -6.88 -16.81
N GLU A 490 -38.45 -7.07 -17.54
CA GLU A 490 -39.70 -7.61 -17.00
C GLU A 490 -39.54 -9.04 -16.46
N GLU A 491 -38.86 -9.90 -17.23
CA GLU A 491 -38.52 -11.26 -16.81
C GLU A 491 -37.68 -11.26 -15.53
N ALA A 492 -36.66 -10.39 -15.46
CA ALA A 492 -35.78 -10.26 -14.30
C ALA A 492 -36.53 -9.80 -13.04
N VAL A 493 -37.44 -8.83 -13.15
CA VAL A 493 -38.29 -8.40 -12.03
C VAL A 493 -39.13 -9.57 -11.51
N ALA A 494 -39.79 -10.31 -12.40
CA ALA A 494 -40.63 -11.45 -12.02
C ALA A 494 -39.82 -12.56 -11.32
N VAL A 495 -38.59 -12.83 -11.78
CA VAL A 495 -37.68 -13.80 -11.16
C VAL A 495 -37.30 -13.36 -9.73
N LEU A 496 -36.96 -12.09 -9.53
CA LEU A 496 -36.58 -11.57 -8.21
C LEU A 496 -37.78 -11.51 -7.24
N GLU A 497 -38.96 -11.13 -7.71
CA GLU A 497 -40.19 -11.19 -6.91
C GLU A 497 -40.52 -12.64 -6.52
N GLY A 498 -40.38 -13.59 -7.44
CA GLY A 498 -40.55 -15.02 -7.17
C GLY A 498 -39.56 -15.52 -6.10
N ARG A 499 -38.30 -15.06 -6.14
CA ARG A 499 -37.29 -15.39 -5.13
C ARG A 499 -37.66 -14.91 -3.74
N LEU A 500 -38.27 -13.73 -3.61
CA LEU A 500 -38.69 -13.15 -2.33
C LEU A 500 -39.88 -13.89 -1.70
N VAL A 501 -40.72 -14.53 -2.52
CA VAL A 501 -41.92 -15.26 -2.08
C VAL A 501 -41.66 -16.77 -1.94
N SER A 502 -40.47 -17.24 -2.32
CA SER A 502 -40.10 -18.65 -2.26
C SER A 502 -40.05 -19.16 -0.81
N VAL A 503 -40.80 -20.23 -0.54
CA VAL A 503 -40.85 -20.89 0.78
C VAL A 503 -39.58 -21.70 1.04
N ASP A 504 -38.87 -22.08 -0.02
CA ASP A 504 -37.68 -22.94 0.05
C ASP A 504 -36.37 -22.16 0.29
N LEU A 505 -36.42 -20.82 0.34
CA LEU A 505 -35.24 -19.96 0.46
C LEU A 505 -35.36 -19.00 1.65
N VAL A 506 -34.49 -19.16 2.66
CA VAL A 506 -34.38 -18.21 3.78
C VAL A 506 -33.30 -17.19 3.45
N LEU A 507 -33.72 -15.98 3.08
CA LEU A 507 -32.82 -14.85 2.84
C LEU A 507 -32.54 -14.09 4.13
N ALA A 508 -31.28 -13.66 4.31
CA ALA A 508 -30.95 -12.73 5.38
C ALA A 508 -31.61 -11.35 5.11
N ARG A 509 -31.84 -10.56 6.17
CA ARG A 509 -32.47 -9.23 6.05
C ARG A 509 -31.79 -8.36 5.00
N GLU A 510 -30.46 -8.28 5.02
CA GLU A 510 -29.74 -7.45 4.05
C GLU A 510 -29.88 -7.97 2.61
N GLU A 511 -29.96 -9.28 2.41
CA GLU A 511 -30.20 -9.87 1.09
C GLU A 511 -31.61 -9.54 0.57
N VAL A 512 -32.63 -9.62 1.43
CA VAL A 512 -34.00 -9.20 1.09
C VAL A 512 -34.03 -7.73 0.67
N ARG A 513 -33.34 -6.88 1.42
CA ARG A 513 -33.23 -5.45 1.10
C ARG A 513 -32.55 -5.22 -0.24
N MET A 514 -31.42 -5.88 -0.50
CA MET A 514 -30.70 -5.76 -1.77
C MET A 514 -31.54 -6.23 -2.97
N VAL A 515 -32.33 -7.29 -2.81
CA VAL A 515 -33.23 -7.77 -3.86
C VAL A 515 -34.32 -6.73 -4.15
N TRP A 516 -34.94 -6.14 -3.14
CA TRP A 516 -35.92 -5.06 -3.34
C TRP A 516 -35.33 -3.81 -4.00
N GLN A 517 -34.11 -3.42 -3.62
CA GLN A 517 -33.40 -2.31 -4.26
C GLN A 517 -33.10 -2.63 -5.73
N THR A 518 -32.76 -3.88 -6.04
CA THR A 518 -32.53 -4.32 -7.43
C THR A 518 -33.82 -4.27 -8.25
N ILE A 519 -34.94 -4.76 -7.69
CA ILE A 519 -36.27 -4.67 -8.32
C ILE A 519 -36.62 -3.21 -8.60
N PHE A 520 -36.39 -2.31 -7.63
CA PHE A 520 -36.65 -0.88 -7.82
C PHE A 520 -35.88 -0.31 -9.02
N VAL A 521 -34.58 -0.59 -9.14
CA VAL A 521 -33.76 -0.11 -10.26
C VAL A 521 -34.25 -0.67 -11.59
N LEU A 522 -34.58 -1.96 -11.66
CA LEU A 522 -35.13 -2.58 -12.87
C LEU A 522 -36.46 -1.96 -13.29
N LEU A 523 -37.38 -1.69 -12.34
CA LEU A 523 -38.64 -1.01 -12.61
C LEU A 523 -38.43 0.43 -13.11
N MET A 524 -37.44 1.15 -12.58
CA MET A 524 -37.06 2.47 -13.08
C MET A 524 -36.56 2.39 -14.52
N CYS A 525 -35.70 1.42 -14.85
CA CYS A 525 -35.22 1.19 -16.22
C CYS A 525 -36.36 0.84 -17.17
N LYS A 526 -37.33 0.01 -16.73
CA LYS A 526 -38.56 -0.26 -17.49
C LYS A 526 -39.29 1.03 -17.86
N GLY A 527 -39.53 1.92 -16.89
CA GLY A 527 -40.18 3.21 -17.15
C GLY A 527 -39.40 4.09 -18.13
N GLN A 528 -38.08 4.12 -17.98
CA GLN A 528 -37.19 4.85 -18.89
C GLN A 528 -37.26 4.30 -20.32
N TYR A 529 -37.12 2.99 -20.52
CA TYR A 529 -37.20 2.38 -21.85
C TYR A 529 -38.55 2.64 -22.52
N MET A 530 -39.65 2.49 -21.78
CA MET A 530 -40.97 2.78 -22.32
C MET A 530 -41.11 4.24 -22.75
N THR A 531 -40.51 5.16 -22.00
CA THR A 531 -40.47 6.59 -22.36
C THR A 531 -39.67 6.82 -23.64
N GLU A 532 -38.46 6.26 -23.73
CA GLU A 532 -37.57 6.38 -24.91
C GLU A 532 -38.17 5.71 -26.15
N MET A 533 -38.94 4.64 -25.99
CA MET A 533 -39.65 3.92 -27.05
C MET A 533 -41.02 4.52 -27.38
N HIS A 534 -41.41 5.62 -26.75
CA HIS A 534 -42.73 6.27 -26.92
C HIS A 534 -43.93 5.35 -26.61
N LEU A 535 -43.78 4.44 -25.65
CA LEU A 535 -44.83 3.58 -25.14
C LEU A 535 -45.57 4.24 -23.97
N THR A 536 -46.84 3.91 -23.82
CA THR A 536 -47.65 4.37 -22.67
C THR A 536 -47.15 3.73 -21.38
N ILE A 537 -46.80 4.54 -20.39
CA ILE A 537 -46.36 4.06 -19.07
C ILE A 537 -47.57 3.55 -18.28
N PRO A 538 -47.59 2.29 -17.84
CA PRO A 538 -48.69 1.74 -17.06
C PRO A 538 -48.83 2.42 -15.68
N GLU A 539 -50.06 2.70 -15.25
CA GLU A 539 -50.34 3.37 -13.96
C GLU A 539 -49.90 2.53 -12.74
N ASP A 540 -49.83 1.21 -12.89
CA ASP A 540 -49.36 0.28 -11.87
C ASP A 540 -47.83 0.30 -11.68
N LEU A 541 -47.05 0.79 -12.65
CA LEU A 541 -45.60 0.90 -12.52
C LEU A 541 -45.22 1.82 -11.34
N MET A 542 -45.91 2.95 -11.19
CA MET A 542 -45.68 3.87 -10.07
C MET A 542 -46.05 3.24 -8.72
N ARG A 543 -47.06 2.37 -8.69
CA ARG A 543 -47.42 1.60 -7.48
C ARG A 543 -46.35 0.55 -7.16
N ALA A 544 -45.83 -0.15 -8.16
CA ALA A 544 -44.75 -1.12 -8.01
C ALA A 544 -43.45 -0.46 -7.49
N LEU A 545 -43.08 0.70 -8.04
CA LEU A 545 -41.93 1.49 -7.56
C LEU A 545 -42.07 1.90 -6.08
N LYS A 546 -43.24 2.46 -5.71
CA LYS A 546 -43.53 2.83 -4.30
C LYS A 546 -43.49 1.62 -3.37
N ARG A 547 -43.98 0.46 -3.84
CA ARG A 547 -43.91 -0.79 -3.08
C ARG A 547 -42.47 -1.22 -2.87
N ALA A 548 -41.67 -1.31 -3.92
CA ALA A 548 -40.29 -1.75 -3.84
C ALA A 548 -39.44 -0.87 -2.89
N ASP A 549 -39.59 0.46 -2.99
CA ASP A 549 -38.93 1.41 -2.09
C ASP A 549 -39.42 1.27 -0.63
N GLY A 550 -40.74 1.15 -0.45
CA GLY A 550 -41.34 0.94 0.87
C GLY A 550 -40.90 -0.37 1.54
N GLU A 551 -40.83 -1.47 0.81
CA GLU A 551 -40.33 -2.76 1.32
C GLU A 551 -38.84 -2.71 1.63
N ALA A 552 -38.01 -2.07 0.79
CA ALA A 552 -36.58 -1.89 1.08
C ALA A 552 -36.35 -1.06 2.35
N ALA A 553 -37.19 -0.06 2.62
CA ALA A 553 -37.09 0.78 3.82
C ALA A 553 -37.50 0.07 5.12
N LYS A 554 -38.45 -0.88 5.06
CA LYS A 554 -38.92 -1.65 6.24
C LYS A 554 -37.87 -2.58 6.83
N VAL A 555 -36.82 -2.89 6.08
CA VAL A 555 -35.78 -3.86 6.47
C VAL A 555 -34.61 -3.18 7.21
N ARG A 556 -34.67 -1.86 7.45
CA ARG A 556 -33.65 -1.09 8.19
C ARG A 556 -33.49 -1.46 9.65
#